data_AF-A0A562E0W9-F1
#
_entry.id   AF-A0A562E0W9-F1
#
_cell.length_a   1.000
_cell.length_b   1.000
_cell.length_c   1.000
_cell.angle_alpha   90.00
_cell.angle_beta   90.00
_cell.angle_gamma   90.00
#
_symmetry.space_group_name_H-M   'P 1'
#
loop_
_entity.id
_entity.type
_entity.pdbx_description
1 polymer ?
#
loop_
_entity_poly.entity_id
_entity_poly.type
_entity_poly.pdbx_seq_one_letter_code
_entity_poly.pdbx_strand_id
1 'polypeptide(L)'
;MPDRPYVLVGQQFLADPSRSAGNLNPLYAYAHVPHGYTGDATEPITTQIERFAPGFRDTIRAVHVRTTTEMSVHNANYVGGDIVTGANSAVQLVLRPRPALDPYATGVPGVYLCSAATPPGAGAHGMCGYHAARSALAYLKT
;
A
#
# COMPACT_ATOMS: atom_id res chain seq x y z
N MET A 1 -7.64 -17.76 -2.51
CA MET A 1 -7.07 -17.35 -1.21
C MET A 1 -6.74 -18.59 -0.41
N PRO A 2 -5.63 -18.66 0.32
CA PRO A 2 -5.36 -19.78 1.22
C PRO A 2 -6.34 -19.76 2.40
N ASP A 3 -6.68 -20.93 2.93
CA ASP A 3 -7.60 -21.07 4.09
C ASP A 3 -7.06 -20.40 5.37
N ARG A 4 -5.72 -20.26 5.46
CA ARG A 4 -5.01 -19.61 6.57
C ARG A 4 -4.05 -18.55 6.03
N PRO A 5 -4.55 -17.36 5.67
CA PRO A 5 -3.69 -16.31 5.13
C PRO A 5 -2.72 -15.79 6.18
N TYR A 6 -1.59 -15.27 5.72
CA TYR A 6 -0.77 -14.38 6.54
C TYR A 6 -1.53 -13.05 6.67
N VAL A 7 -1.81 -12.66 7.91
CA VAL A 7 -2.57 -11.45 8.23
C VAL A 7 -1.66 -10.51 9.00
N LEU A 8 -1.53 -9.29 8.49
CA LEU A 8 -0.92 -8.19 9.22
C LEU A 8 -2.01 -7.45 9.98
N VAL A 9 -1.78 -7.24 11.28
CA VAL A 9 -2.71 -6.59 12.18
C VAL A 9 -2.04 -5.36 12.78
N GLY A 10 -2.72 -4.22 12.72
CA GLY A 10 -2.31 -2.95 13.30
C GLY A 10 -3.29 -2.48 14.36
N GLN A 11 -2.77 -2.08 15.51
CA GLN A 11 -3.51 -1.50 16.64
C GLN A 11 -3.01 -0.07 16.88
N GLN A 12 -3.33 0.83 15.95
CA GLN A 12 -2.79 2.20 15.97
C GLN A 12 -3.15 2.97 17.25
N PHE A 13 -4.26 2.61 17.90
CA PHE A 13 -4.68 3.24 19.15
C PHE A 13 -3.69 3.06 20.31
N LEU A 14 -2.83 2.03 20.26
CA LEU A 14 -1.78 1.84 21.27
C LEU A 14 -0.71 2.94 21.19
N ALA A 15 -0.44 3.44 19.99
CA ALA A 15 0.48 4.56 19.78
C ALA A 15 -0.22 5.92 19.91
N ASP A 16 -1.50 5.98 19.53
CA ASP A 16 -2.30 7.20 19.53
C ASP A 16 -3.71 6.91 20.08
N PRO A 17 -3.91 7.00 21.41
CA PRO A 17 -5.18 6.69 22.06
C PRO A 17 -6.35 7.57 21.62
N SER A 18 -6.08 8.74 21.00
CA SER A 18 -7.13 9.63 20.48
C SER A 18 -7.93 9.03 19.33
N ARG A 19 -7.43 7.93 18.74
CA ARG A 19 -8.11 7.15 17.69
C ARG A 19 -9.24 6.28 18.21
N SER A 20 -9.36 6.12 19.52
CA SER A 20 -10.42 5.33 20.15
C SER A 20 -11.59 6.20 20.60
N ALA A 21 -12.78 5.62 20.62
CA ALA A 21 -13.99 6.24 21.17
C ALA A 21 -14.46 5.42 22.37
N GLY A 22 -14.10 5.85 23.59
CA GLY A 22 -14.37 5.07 24.80
C GLY A 22 -13.65 3.72 24.75
N ASN A 23 -14.40 2.62 24.79
CA ASN A 23 -13.88 1.25 24.68
C ASN A 23 -13.84 0.72 23.23
N LEU A 24 -14.17 1.54 22.23
CA LEU A 24 -14.09 1.17 20.82
C LEU A 24 -12.71 1.51 20.30
N ASN A 25 -11.96 0.46 19.93
CA ASN A 25 -10.60 0.57 19.43
C ASN A 25 -10.55 0.18 17.95
N PRO A 26 -9.98 1.02 17.06
CA PRO A 26 -9.80 0.65 15.67
C PRO A 26 -8.76 -0.47 15.54
N LEU A 27 -9.09 -1.44 14.70
CA LEU A 27 -8.18 -2.50 14.26
C LEU A 27 -8.05 -2.40 12.73
N TYR A 28 -6.82 -2.30 12.24
CA TYR A 28 -6.53 -2.43 10.82
C TYR A 28 -5.98 -3.82 10.55
N ALA A 29 -6.51 -4.54 9.57
CA ALA A 29 -5.97 -5.82 9.17
C ALA A 29 -6.00 -5.97 7.64
N TYR A 30 -5.00 -6.65 7.09
CA TYR A 30 -5.02 -7.07 5.69
C TYR A 30 -4.29 -8.40 5.49
N ALA A 31 -4.64 -9.07 4.40
CA ALA A 31 -3.93 -10.23 3.88
C ALA A 31 -3.42 -9.94 2.48
N HIS A 32 -2.31 -10.56 2.09
CA HIS A 32 -1.90 -10.54 0.69
C HIS A 32 -2.85 -11.40 -0.15
N VAL A 33 -3.33 -10.82 -1.23
CA VAL A 33 -4.20 -11.47 -2.22
C VAL A 33 -3.57 -11.35 -3.61
N PRO A 34 -3.94 -12.21 -4.58
CA PRO A 34 -3.48 -12.05 -5.97
C PRO A 34 -3.84 -10.66 -6.53
N HIS A 35 -3.01 -10.15 -7.45
CA HIS A 35 -3.31 -8.90 -8.16
C HIS A 35 -4.67 -9.00 -8.86
N GLY A 36 -5.54 -8.00 -8.67
CA GLY A 36 -6.89 -7.97 -9.23
C GLY A 36 -7.88 -8.95 -8.58
N TYR A 37 -7.57 -9.47 -7.39
CA TYR A 37 -8.46 -10.40 -6.69
C TYR A 37 -9.84 -9.78 -6.40
N THR A 38 -10.89 -10.36 -6.98
CA THR A 38 -12.28 -9.85 -6.90
C THR A 38 -13.07 -10.36 -5.71
N GLY A 39 -12.52 -11.27 -4.91
CA GLY A 39 -13.22 -11.81 -3.74
C GLY A 39 -13.08 -10.94 -2.48
N ASP A 40 -13.85 -11.30 -1.45
CA ASP A 40 -13.78 -10.66 -0.13
C ASP A 40 -12.89 -11.49 0.82
N ALA A 41 -11.84 -10.87 1.36
CA ALA A 41 -10.92 -11.49 2.30
C ALA A 41 -11.33 -11.32 3.78
N THR A 42 -12.46 -10.66 4.06
CA THR A 42 -12.94 -10.36 5.42
C THR A 42 -13.09 -11.61 6.27
N GLU A 43 -13.84 -12.62 5.80
CA GLU A 43 -14.05 -13.84 6.59
C GLU A 43 -12.75 -14.65 6.80
N PRO A 44 -11.89 -14.86 5.79
CA PRO A 44 -10.56 -15.46 6.00
C PRO A 44 -9.70 -14.72 7.03
N ILE A 45 -9.68 -13.38 7.00
CA ILE A 45 -8.94 -12.55 7.96
C ILE A 45 -9.52 -12.70 9.36
N THR A 46 -10.83 -12.56 9.51
CA THR A 46 -11.54 -12.68 10.79
C THR A 46 -11.35 -14.07 11.39
N THR A 47 -11.49 -15.14 10.60
CA THR A 47 -11.23 -16.53 11.03
C THR A 47 -9.80 -16.71 11.51
N GLN A 48 -8.83 -16.12 10.80
CA GLN A 48 -7.44 -16.25 11.18
C GLN A 48 -7.13 -15.52 12.49
N ILE A 49 -7.72 -14.34 12.73
CA ILE A 49 -7.58 -13.63 14.01
C ILE A 49 -8.25 -14.41 15.14
N GLU A 50 -9.48 -14.88 14.94
CA GLU A 50 -10.25 -15.68 15.91
C GLU A 50 -9.47 -16.91 16.41
N ARG A 51 -8.74 -17.58 15.51
CA ARG A 51 -7.89 -18.73 15.86
C ARG A 51 -6.83 -18.41 16.92
N PHE A 52 -6.32 -17.18 16.95
CA PHE A 52 -5.30 -16.73 17.91
C PHE A 52 -5.89 -15.90 19.06
N ALA A 53 -7.09 -15.35 18.89
CA ALA A 53 -7.82 -14.59 19.88
C ALA A 53 -9.30 -15.03 19.91
N PRO A 54 -9.62 -16.15 20.58
CA PRO A 54 -11.00 -16.64 20.67
C PRO A 54 -11.94 -15.62 21.30
N GLY A 55 -13.14 -15.48 20.73
CA GLY A 55 -14.13 -14.46 21.08
C GLY A 55 -13.94 -13.13 20.33
N PHE A 56 -12.92 -12.99 19.45
CA PHE A 56 -12.69 -11.77 18.67
C PHE A 56 -13.93 -11.37 17.87
N ARG A 57 -14.56 -12.32 17.18
CA ARG A 57 -15.78 -12.07 16.39
C ARG A 57 -16.88 -11.36 17.18
N ASP A 58 -17.07 -11.74 18.45
CA ASP A 58 -18.11 -11.19 19.32
C ASP A 58 -17.81 -9.74 19.76
N THR A 59 -16.57 -9.28 19.60
CA THR A 59 -16.15 -7.92 19.94
C THR A 59 -16.30 -6.92 18.78
N ILE A 60 -16.50 -7.40 17.55
CA ILE A 60 -16.58 -6.56 16.35
C ILE A 60 -17.88 -5.73 16.39
N ARG A 61 -17.74 -4.40 16.36
CA ARG A 61 -18.88 -3.47 16.30
C ARG A 61 -19.21 -2.96 14.92
N ALA A 62 -18.19 -2.84 14.07
CA ALA A 62 -18.32 -2.43 12.69
C ALA A 62 -17.15 -2.99 11.89
N VAL A 63 -17.41 -3.29 10.62
CA VAL A 63 -16.39 -3.70 9.65
C VAL A 63 -16.45 -2.75 8.48
N HIS A 64 -15.30 -2.22 8.08
CA HIS A 64 -15.17 -1.45 6.85
C HIS A 64 -14.12 -2.13 5.98
N VAL A 65 -14.52 -2.49 4.77
CA VAL A 65 -13.71 -3.26 3.83
C VAL A 65 -13.27 -2.36 2.69
N ARG A 66 -12.03 -2.55 2.24
CA ARG A 66 -11.54 -2.02 0.97
C ARG A 66 -10.98 -3.19 0.16
N THR A 67 -11.76 -3.65 -0.79
CA THR A 67 -11.36 -4.73 -1.70
C THR A 67 -10.35 -4.24 -2.73
N THR A 68 -9.64 -5.16 -3.41
CA THR A 68 -8.64 -4.75 -4.42
C THR A 68 -9.25 -3.96 -5.57
N THR A 69 -10.52 -4.24 -5.91
CA THR A 69 -11.27 -3.54 -6.97
C THR A 69 -11.70 -2.14 -6.52
N GLU A 70 -12.01 -1.95 -5.25
CA GLU A 70 -12.33 -0.63 -4.69
C GLU A 70 -11.08 0.25 -4.49
N MET A 71 -9.90 -0.36 -4.35
CA MET A 71 -8.65 0.40 -4.19
C MET A 71 -8.36 1.27 -5.42
N SER A 72 -8.60 0.78 -6.63
CA SER A 72 -8.41 1.57 -7.86
C SER A 72 -9.48 2.64 -8.05
N VAL A 73 -10.70 2.42 -7.52
CA VAL A 73 -11.75 3.45 -7.48
C VAL A 73 -11.37 4.57 -6.52
N HIS A 74 -10.79 4.23 -5.38
CA HIS A 74 -10.33 5.22 -4.41
C HIS A 74 -9.11 6.00 -4.90
N ASN A 75 -8.17 5.32 -5.53
CA ASN A 75 -6.97 5.92 -6.09
C ASN A 75 -6.62 5.20 -7.40
N ALA A 76 -6.73 5.93 -8.51
CA ALA A 76 -6.50 5.38 -9.85
C ALA A 76 -5.11 4.76 -10.03
N ASN A 77 -4.13 5.09 -9.18
CA ASN A 77 -2.80 4.48 -9.21
C ASN A 77 -2.78 3.04 -8.68
N TYR A 78 -3.76 2.61 -7.89
CA TYR A 78 -3.81 1.29 -7.26
C TYR A 78 -4.55 0.25 -8.11
N VAL A 79 -4.19 0.18 -9.39
CA VAL A 79 -4.78 -0.77 -10.34
C VAL A 79 -4.64 -2.19 -9.80
N GLY A 80 -5.75 -2.93 -9.75
CA GLY A 80 -5.78 -4.30 -9.22
C GLY A 80 -5.37 -4.43 -7.75
N GLY A 81 -5.46 -3.34 -6.96
CA GLY A 81 -5.04 -3.29 -5.56
C GLY A 81 -3.53 -3.14 -5.36
N ASP A 82 -2.77 -2.84 -6.41
CA ASP A 82 -1.32 -2.69 -6.33
C ASP A 82 -0.91 -1.32 -5.77
N ILE A 83 -0.59 -1.29 -4.47
CA ILE A 83 -0.09 -0.09 -3.79
C ILE A 83 1.39 0.21 -4.06
N VAL A 84 2.13 -0.73 -4.65
CA VAL A 84 3.56 -0.60 -4.92
C VAL A 84 3.85 -0.21 -6.37
N THR A 85 2.82 -0.13 -7.22
CA THR A 85 2.86 0.35 -8.61
C THR A 85 3.86 -0.44 -9.47
N GLY A 86 3.80 -1.76 -9.38
CA GLY A 86 4.67 -2.70 -10.09
C GLY A 86 5.38 -3.68 -9.16
N ALA A 87 5.83 -4.81 -9.73
CA ALA A 87 6.50 -5.85 -8.95
C ALA A 87 7.91 -5.39 -8.49
N ASN A 88 8.29 -5.79 -7.27
CA ASN A 88 9.62 -5.60 -6.71
C ASN A 88 10.62 -6.68 -7.16
N SER A 89 10.57 -7.08 -8.42
CA SER A 89 11.60 -7.92 -9.03
C SER A 89 12.86 -7.09 -9.32
N ALA A 90 14.04 -7.71 -9.31
CA ALA A 90 15.31 -7.00 -9.51
C ALA A 90 15.32 -6.16 -10.81
N VAL A 91 14.83 -6.74 -11.91
CA VAL A 91 14.76 -6.07 -13.22
C VAL A 91 13.82 -4.87 -13.16
N GLN A 92 12.60 -5.04 -12.62
CA GLN A 92 11.64 -3.94 -12.54
C GLN A 92 12.05 -2.89 -11.51
N LEU A 93 12.82 -3.24 -10.48
CA LEU A 93 13.34 -2.26 -9.51
C LEU A 93 14.30 -1.27 -10.18
N VAL A 94 15.14 -1.76 -11.09
CA VAL A 94 16.13 -0.94 -11.81
C VAL A 94 15.49 -0.19 -12.97
N LEU A 95 14.56 -0.80 -13.69
CA LEU A 95 13.99 -0.25 -14.93
C LEU A 95 12.62 0.42 -14.76
N ARG A 96 12.07 0.52 -13.54
CA ARG A 96 10.81 1.25 -13.29
C ARG A 96 11.01 2.77 -13.39
N PRO A 97 9.95 3.54 -13.71
CA PRO A 97 8.69 3.06 -14.29
C PRO A 97 8.87 2.65 -15.76
N ARG A 98 9.97 3.09 -16.39
CA ARG A 98 10.37 2.83 -17.76
C ARG A 98 11.89 2.87 -17.87
N PRO A 99 12.51 2.19 -18.86
CA PRO A 99 13.93 2.33 -19.13
C PRO A 99 14.27 3.78 -19.47
N ALA A 100 15.10 4.41 -18.65
CA ALA A 100 15.50 5.80 -18.81
C ALA A 100 16.82 6.07 -18.06
N LEU A 101 17.61 7.02 -18.56
CA LEU A 101 18.77 7.54 -17.84
C LEU A 101 18.34 8.34 -16.61
N ASP A 102 17.28 9.14 -16.76
CA ASP A 102 16.57 9.79 -15.67
C ASP A 102 15.17 9.18 -15.55
N PRO A 103 14.94 8.25 -14.61
CA PRO A 103 13.64 7.60 -14.41
C PRO A 103 12.62 8.51 -13.71
N TYR A 104 13.03 9.69 -13.22
CA TYR A 104 12.16 10.64 -12.52
C TYR A 104 11.56 11.66 -13.49
N ALA A 105 12.26 12.05 -14.55
CA ALA A 105 11.72 12.92 -15.57
C ALA A 105 10.54 12.25 -16.31
N THR A 106 9.42 12.96 -16.46
CA THR A 106 8.24 12.44 -17.18
C THR A 106 8.30 12.66 -18.70
N GLY A 107 9.19 13.54 -19.16
CA GLY A 107 9.24 14.02 -20.54
C GLY A 107 8.46 15.33 -20.75
N VAL A 108 7.63 15.73 -19.80
CA VAL A 108 7.03 17.08 -19.76
C VAL A 108 7.97 18.01 -18.99
N PRO A 109 8.39 19.16 -19.57
CA PRO A 109 9.27 20.10 -18.89
C PRO A 109 8.76 20.52 -17.50
N GLY A 110 9.61 20.41 -16.49
CA GLY A 110 9.27 20.76 -15.11
C GLY A 110 8.39 19.75 -14.36
N VAL A 111 8.09 18.57 -14.94
CA VAL A 111 7.23 17.55 -14.31
C VAL A 111 8.00 16.27 -14.04
N TYR A 112 7.97 15.82 -12.78
CA TYR A 112 8.75 14.70 -12.27
C TYR A 112 7.87 13.70 -11.52
N LEU A 113 8.20 12.41 -11.64
CA LEU A 113 7.61 11.33 -10.87
C LEU A 113 8.46 11.05 -9.63
N CYS A 114 7.81 10.97 -8.46
CA CYS A 114 8.51 11.05 -7.17
C CYS A 114 8.06 9.98 -6.15
N SER A 115 7.39 8.93 -6.60
CA SER A 115 6.72 7.95 -5.72
C SER A 115 7.12 6.51 -6.03
N ALA A 116 6.37 5.52 -5.53
CA ALA A 116 6.70 4.09 -5.53
C ALA A 116 7.04 3.49 -6.92
N ALA A 117 6.57 4.12 -7.99
CA ALA A 117 6.82 3.73 -9.37
C ALA A 117 8.25 4.06 -9.85
N THR A 118 8.98 4.95 -9.17
CA THR A 118 10.38 5.26 -9.50
C THR A 118 11.36 4.50 -8.61
N PRO A 119 12.61 4.28 -9.03
CA PRO A 119 13.65 3.71 -8.16
C PRO A 119 13.87 4.60 -6.92
N PRO A 120 14.27 4.04 -5.77
CA PRO A 120 14.55 2.62 -5.51
C PRO A 120 13.31 1.75 -5.29
N GLY A 121 12.10 2.27 -5.54
CA GLY A 121 10.86 1.50 -5.53
C GLY A 121 9.92 1.86 -4.39
N ALA A 122 9.05 0.91 -4.05
CA ALA A 122 8.01 1.12 -3.06
C ALA A 122 8.54 1.05 -1.62
N GLY A 123 7.85 1.75 -0.73
CA GLY A 123 8.14 1.78 0.71
C GLY A 123 8.15 3.19 1.26
N ALA A 124 7.97 3.30 2.58
CA ALA A 124 7.94 4.59 3.28
C ALA A 124 9.36 5.09 3.62
N HIS A 125 10.22 5.25 2.61
CA HIS A 125 11.64 5.63 2.80
C HIS A 125 12.01 7.01 2.21
N GLY A 126 11.13 7.67 1.44
CA GLY A 126 11.34 9.03 0.92
C GLY A 126 12.33 9.19 -0.24
N MET A 127 13.19 8.20 -0.52
CA MET A 127 14.22 8.28 -1.56
C MET A 127 13.70 8.59 -2.98
N CYS A 128 12.52 8.09 -3.37
CA CYS A 128 11.94 8.42 -4.69
C CYS A 128 11.71 9.93 -4.83
N GLY A 129 11.17 10.56 -3.79
CA GLY A 129 10.97 12.01 -3.75
C GLY A 129 12.28 12.78 -3.72
N TYR A 130 13.26 12.30 -2.95
CA TYR A 130 14.59 12.89 -2.90
C TYR A 130 15.27 12.94 -4.28
N HIS A 131 15.26 11.82 -5.02
CA HIS A 131 15.90 11.76 -6.32
C HIS A 131 15.14 12.56 -7.40
N ALA A 132 13.81 12.54 -7.37
CA ALA A 132 13.01 13.40 -8.24
C ALA A 132 13.30 14.88 -8.01
N ALA A 133 13.43 15.32 -6.74
CA ALA A 133 13.82 16.68 -6.41
C ALA A 133 15.23 17.03 -6.93
N ARG A 134 16.18 16.09 -6.84
CA ARG A 134 17.52 16.28 -7.42
C ARG A 134 17.50 16.42 -8.94
N SER A 135 16.69 15.63 -9.63
CA SER A 135 16.48 15.74 -11.07
C SER A 135 15.91 17.12 -11.43
N ALA A 136 14.87 17.56 -10.72
CA ALA A 136 14.28 18.90 -10.89
C ALA A 136 15.28 20.04 -10.69
N LEU A 137 16.11 19.96 -9.64
CA LEU A 137 17.15 20.95 -9.37
C LEU A 137 18.25 20.97 -10.43
N ALA A 138 18.54 19.83 -11.08
CA ALA A 138 19.52 19.78 -12.17
C ALA A 138 18.97 20.48 -13.43
N TYR A 139 17.70 20.25 -13.75
CA TYR A 139 17.01 20.90 -14.88
C TYR A 139 16.92 22.42 -14.72
N LEU A 140 16.76 22.95 -13.51
CA LEU A 140 16.72 24.41 -13.30
C LEU A 140 18.08 25.11 -13.48
N LYS A 141 19.18 24.34 -13.55
CA LYS A 141 20.54 24.87 -13.75
C LYS A 141 20.97 24.89 -15.21
N THR A 142 20.19 24.26 -16.10
CA THR A 142 20.39 24.28 -17.55
C THR A 142 19.57 25.39 -18.18
#